data_AF-A0A7S4RY46-F1
#
_entry.id   AF-A0A7S4RY46-F1
#
_cell.length_a   1.000
_cell.length_b   1.000
_cell.length_c   1.000
_cell.angle_alpha   90.00
_cell.angle_beta   90.00
_cell.angle_gamma   90.00
#
_symmetry.space_group_name_H-M   'P 1'
#
loop_
_entity.id
_entity.type
_entity.pdbx_description
1 polymer ?
#
loop_
_entity_poly.entity_id
_entity_poly.type
_entity_poly.pdbx_seq_one_letter_code
_entity_poly.pdbx_strand_id
1 'polypeptide(L)'
;APQTPAPTSDPTPAPQTPAPTSAPTPAPTSAPTPAPQTTAPTSAPSSALTPSASPSPSPSFSCPDGQVGFTLTLTTDDYPEETRWVLKQGNQWSTGTMIASVDYLTTYTKPQATYIENLCIEENKTFMFRIFDKVRDGICCNYGKGEYSLALNDQEFHTGGAFKRKEQTTFTTISSYSDTNTPPRIEVDTEPKGGNIDSTSEDEEDSTSEDEEEDS
;
A
#
# COMPACT_ATOMS: atom_id res chain seq x y z
N ALA A 1 11.63 -61.78 38.88
CA ALA A 1 10.44 -60.95 39.19
C ALA A 1 10.93 -59.54 39.51
N PRO A 2 10.50 -58.50 38.78
CA PRO A 2 10.91 -57.14 39.05
C PRO A 2 10.08 -56.55 40.20
N GLN A 3 10.73 -55.81 41.11
CA GLN A 3 10.08 -55.11 42.21
C GLN A 3 9.56 -53.75 41.74
N THR A 4 8.30 -53.46 42.04
CA THR A 4 7.62 -52.19 41.82
C THR A 4 8.11 -51.14 42.83
N PRO A 5 8.50 -49.92 42.42
CA PRO A 5 8.75 -48.84 43.38
C PRO A 5 7.44 -48.24 43.90
N ALA A 6 7.41 -47.93 45.20
CA ALA A 6 6.28 -47.33 45.91
C ALA A 6 6.11 -45.83 45.56
N PRO A 7 4.88 -45.29 45.58
CA PRO A 7 4.64 -43.88 45.31
C PRO A 7 5.02 -43.00 46.51
N THR A 8 5.86 -41.99 46.27
CA THR A 8 6.16 -40.90 47.22
C THR A 8 5.09 -39.83 47.15
N SER A 9 4.37 -39.63 48.26
CA SER A 9 3.45 -38.53 48.49
C SER A 9 4.20 -37.35 49.09
N ASP A 10 4.53 -36.34 48.28
CA ASP A 10 5.00 -35.05 48.78
C ASP A 10 4.11 -33.93 48.20
N PRO A 11 3.38 -33.17 49.03
CA PRO A 11 2.56 -32.07 48.55
C PRO A 11 3.43 -30.83 48.26
N THR A 12 3.34 -30.34 47.02
CA THR A 12 3.91 -29.06 46.60
C THR A 12 3.33 -27.90 47.43
N PRO A 13 4.16 -27.00 47.99
CA PRO A 13 3.66 -25.80 48.67
C PRO A 13 2.98 -24.86 47.66
N ALA A 14 1.82 -24.34 48.03
CA ALA A 14 1.08 -23.36 47.24
C ALA A 14 1.85 -22.02 47.09
N PRO A 15 1.77 -21.33 45.95
CA PRO A 15 2.43 -20.05 45.75
C PRO A 15 1.77 -18.96 46.61
N GLN A 16 2.56 -18.26 47.41
CA GLN A 16 2.12 -17.10 48.18
C GLN A 16 2.19 -15.84 47.30
N THR A 17 1.04 -15.18 47.12
CA THR A 17 0.92 -13.88 46.45
C THR A 17 1.44 -12.76 47.37
N PRO A 18 2.35 -11.88 46.92
CA PRO A 18 2.74 -10.72 47.73
C PRO A 18 1.60 -9.70 47.83
N ALA A 19 1.43 -9.11 49.02
CA ALA A 19 0.44 -8.09 49.31
C ALA A 19 0.70 -6.78 48.54
N PRO A 20 -0.34 -6.01 48.16
CA PRO A 20 -0.17 -4.77 47.43
C PRO A 20 0.41 -3.64 48.29
N THR A 21 1.58 -3.13 47.91
CA THR A 21 2.22 -1.96 48.53
C THR A 21 1.48 -0.69 48.14
N SER A 22 0.80 -0.06 49.11
CA SER A 22 0.18 1.26 48.94
C SER A 22 1.22 2.34 49.22
N ALA A 23 1.87 2.88 48.19
CA ALA A 23 2.71 4.08 48.31
C ALA A 23 1.90 5.31 47.88
N PRO A 24 1.80 6.37 48.70
CA PRO A 24 1.04 7.56 48.34
C PRO A 24 1.80 8.46 47.35
N THR A 25 1.12 8.85 46.28
CA THR A 25 1.54 9.86 45.31
C THR A 25 1.66 11.24 46.00
N PRO A 26 2.78 11.97 45.88
CA PRO A 26 2.83 13.37 46.32
C PRO A 26 1.99 14.26 45.40
N ALA A 27 1.22 15.17 46.02
CA ALA A 27 0.34 16.12 45.35
C ALA A 27 1.12 17.11 44.46
N PRO A 28 0.53 17.61 43.35
CA PRO A 28 1.17 18.58 42.48
C PRO A 28 1.23 19.98 43.13
N THR A 29 2.44 20.52 43.27
CA THR A 29 2.68 21.90 43.70
C THR A 29 2.26 22.86 42.59
N SER A 30 1.20 23.63 42.85
CA SER A 30 0.73 24.71 41.98
C SER A 30 1.51 25.99 42.32
N ALA A 31 2.37 26.46 41.42
CA ALA A 31 2.95 27.80 41.47
C ALA A 31 2.52 28.58 40.21
N PRO A 32 1.87 29.75 40.33
CA PRO A 32 1.48 30.54 39.18
C PRO A 32 2.45 31.72 38.89
N THR A 33 2.67 31.96 37.58
CA THR A 33 2.80 33.30 36.92
C THR A 33 4.22 33.94 36.96
N PRO A 34 4.75 34.52 35.85
CA PRO A 34 4.16 35.66 35.12
C PRO A 34 4.01 35.59 33.59
N ALA A 35 3.11 36.46 33.12
CA ALA A 35 2.64 36.66 31.74
C ALA A 35 3.75 37.09 30.75
N PRO A 36 3.58 36.82 29.44
CA PRO A 36 4.54 37.19 28.41
C PRO A 36 4.54 38.70 28.15
N GLN A 37 5.73 39.32 28.18
CA GLN A 37 5.91 40.71 27.76
C GLN A 37 5.82 40.82 26.24
N THR A 38 4.90 41.67 25.78
CA THR A 38 4.68 42.02 24.39
C THR A 38 5.60 43.18 24.01
N THR A 39 6.52 42.99 23.07
CA THR A 39 7.17 44.10 22.37
C THR A 39 6.78 44.04 20.89
N ALA A 40 6.02 45.05 20.44
CA ALA A 40 5.78 45.38 19.05
C ALA A 40 6.10 46.88 18.86
N PRO A 41 6.22 47.41 17.63
CA PRO A 41 6.87 46.88 16.43
C PRO A 41 8.01 47.83 15.96
N THR A 42 8.95 47.35 15.15
CA THR A 42 9.81 48.24 14.34
C THR A 42 9.53 47.98 12.87
N SER A 43 8.98 48.99 12.19
CA SER A 43 8.76 48.97 10.74
C SER A 43 9.75 49.89 10.03
N ALA A 44 9.98 49.55 8.76
CA ALA A 44 10.44 50.38 7.64
C ALA A 44 11.91 50.15 7.18
N PRO A 45 12.23 50.45 5.90
CA PRO A 45 12.35 49.43 4.85
C PRO A 45 13.75 49.44 4.20
N SER A 46 14.14 48.37 3.52
CA SER A 46 15.27 48.44 2.59
C SER A 46 14.96 47.67 1.30
N SER A 47 14.89 48.44 0.23
CA SER A 47 14.62 48.00 -1.14
C SER A 47 15.73 47.11 -1.71
N ALA A 48 15.27 46.22 -2.58
CA ALA A 48 15.93 45.70 -3.78
C ALA A 48 17.08 44.69 -3.63
N LEU A 49 16.76 43.42 -3.90
CA LEU A 49 17.41 42.61 -4.95
C LEU A 49 16.38 41.62 -5.55
N THR A 50 15.85 41.93 -6.73
CA THR A 50 15.42 40.92 -7.72
C THR A 50 16.67 40.50 -8.51
N PRO A 51 16.83 39.26 -9.03
CA PRO A 51 15.80 38.29 -9.40
C PRO A 51 16.03 36.88 -8.81
N SER A 52 15.00 36.23 -8.27
CA SER A 52 15.05 34.77 -8.15
C SER A 52 14.48 34.21 -9.44
N ALA A 53 15.37 33.77 -10.33
CA ALA A 53 14.98 32.99 -11.49
C ALA A 53 14.02 31.88 -11.04
N SER A 54 12.90 31.76 -11.77
CA SER A 54 11.96 30.66 -11.64
C SER A 54 12.72 29.33 -11.59
N PRO A 55 12.34 28.37 -10.73
CA PRO A 55 12.99 27.06 -10.73
C PRO A 55 13.00 26.50 -12.15
N SER A 56 14.18 26.04 -12.58
CA SER A 56 14.35 25.26 -13.81
C SER A 56 13.27 24.18 -13.82
N PRO A 57 12.53 23.99 -14.94
CA PRO A 57 11.51 22.96 -14.99
C PRO A 57 12.18 21.62 -14.65
N SER A 58 11.74 21.03 -13.53
CA SER A 58 12.06 19.62 -13.23
C SER A 58 11.75 18.81 -14.48
N PRO A 59 12.55 17.78 -14.81
CA PRO A 59 12.30 16.95 -15.99
C PRO A 59 10.86 16.44 -15.92
N SER A 60 9.99 16.96 -16.78
CA SER A 60 8.62 16.53 -16.90
C SER A 60 8.65 15.14 -17.51
N PHE A 61 8.10 14.15 -16.80
CA PHE A 61 7.88 12.84 -17.38
C PHE A 61 6.92 12.99 -18.56
N SER A 62 7.37 12.63 -19.76
CA SER A 62 6.59 12.76 -20.99
C SER A 62 6.71 11.49 -21.82
N CYS A 63 5.59 11.02 -22.36
CA CYS A 63 5.55 9.82 -23.17
C CYS A 63 5.68 10.12 -24.67
N PRO A 64 6.22 9.18 -25.48
CA PRO A 64 6.21 9.28 -26.92
C PRO A 64 4.79 9.35 -27.50
N ASP A 65 4.68 9.83 -28.74
CA ASP A 65 3.42 9.80 -29.50
C ASP A 65 2.84 8.38 -29.54
N GLY A 66 1.52 8.28 -29.39
CA GLY A 66 0.81 6.99 -29.32
C GLY A 66 0.83 6.32 -27.94
N GLN A 67 1.34 7.01 -26.90
CA GLN A 67 1.38 6.50 -25.53
C GLN A 67 0.82 7.52 -24.54
N VAL A 68 0.29 7.01 -23.44
CA VAL A 68 -0.23 7.77 -22.29
C VAL A 68 0.67 7.50 -21.10
N GLY A 69 0.94 8.55 -20.30
CA GLY A 69 1.67 8.40 -19.05
C GLY A 69 0.78 7.74 -18.00
N PHE A 70 1.17 6.56 -17.53
CA PHE A 70 0.57 5.89 -16.38
C PHE A 70 1.45 6.12 -15.16
N THR A 71 0.84 6.58 -14.07
CA THR A 71 1.52 6.80 -12.79
C THR A 71 0.84 6.00 -11.70
N LEU A 72 1.64 5.19 -10.99
CA LEU A 72 1.28 4.61 -9.69
C LEU A 72 1.99 5.42 -8.60
N THR A 73 1.23 6.03 -7.70
CA THR A 73 1.76 6.56 -6.45
C THR A 73 1.39 5.59 -5.34
N LEU A 74 2.38 4.99 -4.69
CA LEU A 74 2.19 4.01 -3.63
C LEU A 74 2.83 4.51 -2.35
N THR A 75 2.03 4.68 -1.31
CA THR A 75 2.53 4.86 0.06
C THR A 75 2.43 3.52 0.77
N THR A 76 3.55 3.00 1.23
CA THR A 76 3.60 1.74 1.98
C THR A 76 3.07 1.90 3.40
N ASP A 77 2.64 0.79 3.99
CA ASP A 77 2.32 0.72 5.42
C ASP A 77 3.55 0.36 6.26
N ASP A 78 3.37 -0.24 7.43
CA ASP A 78 4.48 -0.64 8.30
C ASP A 78 5.21 -1.90 7.78
N TYR A 79 4.64 -2.61 6.78
CA TYR A 79 5.16 -3.86 6.20
C TYR A 79 5.31 -3.77 4.67
N PRO A 80 6.18 -2.86 4.18
CA PRO A 80 6.32 -2.56 2.75
C PRO A 80 6.67 -3.78 1.89
N GLU A 81 7.40 -4.75 2.43
CA GLU A 81 7.85 -5.96 1.74
C GLU A 81 6.71 -6.90 1.31
N GLU A 82 5.53 -6.71 1.90
CA GLU A 82 4.33 -7.50 1.63
C GLU A 82 3.54 -6.97 0.44
N THR A 83 3.92 -5.80 -0.08
CA THR A 83 3.27 -5.16 -1.22
C THR A 83 3.95 -5.58 -2.52
N ARG A 84 3.14 -5.99 -3.50
CA ARG A 84 3.57 -6.14 -4.89
C ARG A 84 2.45 -5.75 -5.84
N TRP A 85 2.77 -5.47 -7.10
CA TRP A 85 1.76 -5.16 -8.11
C TRP A 85 2.15 -5.63 -9.49
N VAL A 86 1.14 -5.78 -10.36
CA VAL A 86 1.31 -6.18 -11.75
C VAL A 86 0.36 -5.35 -12.62
N LEU A 87 0.88 -4.81 -13.71
CA LEU A 87 0.14 -4.15 -14.77
C LEU A 87 0.14 -5.03 -16.02
N LYS A 88 -1.06 -5.36 -16.52
CA LYS A 88 -1.24 -6.13 -17.75
C LYS A 88 -2.04 -5.34 -18.78
N GLN A 89 -1.75 -5.56 -20.06
CA GLN A 89 -2.59 -5.16 -21.19
C GLN A 89 -3.54 -6.29 -21.57
N GLY A 90 -4.82 -5.95 -21.76
CA GLY A 90 -5.92 -6.87 -22.03
C GLY A 90 -7.09 -6.65 -21.08
N ASN A 91 -8.22 -7.29 -21.39
CA ASN A 91 -9.45 -7.25 -20.59
C ASN A 91 -9.65 -8.52 -19.73
N GLN A 92 -8.74 -9.50 -19.82
CA GLN A 92 -8.79 -10.74 -19.06
C GLN A 92 -7.43 -11.01 -18.41
N TRP A 93 -7.44 -11.30 -17.11
CA TRP A 93 -6.20 -11.42 -16.33
C TRP A 93 -5.30 -12.58 -16.78
N SER A 94 -5.90 -13.72 -17.11
CA SER A 94 -5.19 -14.96 -17.48
C SER A 94 -4.48 -14.84 -18.82
N THR A 95 -5.03 -14.10 -19.77
CA THR A 95 -4.52 -13.96 -21.14
C THR A 95 -3.84 -12.62 -21.40
N GLY A 96 -3.98 -11.65 -20.51
CA GLY A 96 -3.36 -10.33 -20.65
C GLY A 96 -1.83 -10.37 -20.64
N THR A 97 -1.23 -9.55 -21.51
CA THR A 97 0.22 -9.37 -21.66
C THR A 97 0.78 -8.57 -20.50
N MET A 98 1.84 -9.06 -19.85
CA MET A 98 2.49 -8.32 -18.76
C MET A 98 3.25 -7.12 -19.30
N ILE A 99 2.95 -5.93 -18.77
CA ILE A 99 3.60 -4.66 -19.13
C ILE A 99 4.68 -4.32 -18.11
N ALA A 100 4.34 -4.39 -16.83
CA ALA A 100 5.25 -4.10 -15.73
C ALA A 100 4.81 -4.83 -14.46
N SER A 101 5.75 -5.03 -13.56
CA SER A 101 5.50 -5.60 -12.25
C SER A 101 6.58 -5.22 -11.26
N VAL A 102 6.23 -5.23 -9.99
CA VAL A 102 7.17 -5.30 -8.86
C VAL A 102 6.83 -6.57 -8.10
N ASP A 103 7.85 -7.28 -7.63
CA ASP A 103 7.72 -8.46 -6.78
C ASP A 103 7.95 -8.13 -5.31
N TYR A 104 7.60 -9.06 -4.41
CA TYR A 104 7.84 -8.89 -2.98
C TYR A 104 9.31 -8.75 -2.66
N LEU A 105 9.63 -7.98 -1.62
CA LEU A 105 10.99 -7.82 -1.08
C LEU A 105 12.02 -7.20 -2.06
N THR A 106 11.62 -6.78 -3.27
CA THR A 106 12.58 -6.26 -4.27
C THR A 106 12.78 -4.75 -4.18
N THR A 107 11.69 -3.99 -4.07
CA THR A 107 11.71 -2.54 -4.29
C THR A 107 11.29 -1.78 -3.03
N TYR A 108 10.20 -2.22 -2.41
CA TYR A 108 9.60 -1.56 -1.25
C TYR A 108 10.18 -2.15 0.03
N THR A 109 10.94 -1.31 0.74
CA THR A 109 11.74 -1.72 1.91
C THR A 109 11.65 -0.75 3.07
N LYS A 110 11.00 0.40 2.86
CA LYS A 110 10.83 1.43 3.89
C LYS A 110 9.36 1.53 4.29
N PRO A 111 9.05 1.44 5.60
CA PRO A 111 7.69 1.65 6.06
C PRO A 111 7.28 3.11 5.91
N GLN A 112 5.99 3.36 5.71
CA GLN A 112 5.40 4.70 5.59
C GLN A 112 6.13 5.58 4.55
N ALA A 113 6.56 4.99 3.44
CA ALA A 113 7.31 5.68 2.39
C ALA A 113 6.50 5.73 1.10
N THR A 114 6.60 6.85 0.38
CA THR A 114 5.97 7.03 -0.92
C THR A 114 6.94 6.70 -2.05
N TYR A 115 6.47 5.87 -2.97
CA TYR A 115 7.13 5.45 -4.20
C TYR A 115 6.27 5.89 -5.39
N ILE A 116 6.90 6.39 -6.44
CA ILE A 116 6.22 6.85 -7.66
C ILE A 116 6.80 6.07 -8.84
N GLU A 117 5.95 5.29 -9.50
CA GLU A 117 6.28 4.53 -10.70
C GLU A 117 5.62 5.22 -11.90
N ASN A 118 6.43 5.57 -12.90
CA ASN A 118 5.96 6.21 -14.12
C ASN A 118 6.26 5.32 -15.32
N LEU A 119 5.22 5.00 -16.10
CA LEU A 119 5.29 4.13 -17.27
C LEU A 119 4.61 4.83 -18.45
N CYS A 120 5.13 4.60 -19.65
CA CYS A 120 4.40 4.95 -20.86
C CYS A 120 3.71 3.69 -21.39
N ILE A 121 2.40 3.76 -21.55
CA ILE A 121 1.56 2.64 -21.99
C ILE A 121 0.78 3.03 -23.25
N GLU A 122 0.47 2.06 -24.10
CA GLU A 122 -0.23 2.31 -25.37
C GLU A 122 -1.58 3.02 -25.16
N GLU A 123 -1.89 3.99 -26.02
CA GLU A 123 -3.22 4.59 -26.09
C GLU A 123 -4.25 3.66 -26.73
N ASN A 124 -5.55 3.88 -26.47
CA ASN A 124 -6.65 3.09 -27.03
C ASN A 124 -6.56 1.58 -26.70
N LYS A 125 -5.99 1.23 -25.54
CA LYS A 125 -5.88 -0.14 -25.04
C LYS A 125 -6.51 -0.27 -23.66
N THR A 126 -6.99 -1.47 -23.34
CA THR A 126 -7.47 -1.83 -22.01
C THR A 126 -6.34 -2.44 -21.21
N PHE A 127 -6.26 -2.07 -19.93
CA PHE A 127 -5.27 -2.54 -18.98
C PHE A 127 -5.93 -2.99 -17.69
N MET A 128 -5.23 -3.85 -16.96
CA MET A 128 -5.59 -4.33 -15.63
C MET A 128 -4.41 -4.07 -14.70
N PHE A 129 -4.61 -3.18 -13.74
CA PHE A 129 -3.70 -3.01 -12.62
C PHE A 129 -4.17 -3.89 -11.46
N ARG A 130 -3.26 -4.63 -10.84
CA ARG A 130 -3.57 -5.41 -9.65
C ARG A 130 -2.45 -5.30 -8.63
N ILE A 131 -2.82 -4.85 -7.43
CA ILE A 131 -1.96 -4.82 -6.26
C ILE A 131 -2.29 -5.99 -5.34
N PHE A 132 -1.30 -6.48 -4.63
CA PHE A 132 -1.41 -7.62 -3.74
C PHE A 132 -0.70 -7.33 -2.43
N ASP A 133 -1.26 -7.90 -1.38
CA ASP A 133 -0.69 -7.93 -0.05
C ASP A 133 -0.52 -9.40 0.38
N LYS A 134 0.63 -9.71 0.97
CA LYS A 134 1.05 -11.10 1.25
C LYS A 134 0.32 -11.67 2.46
N VAL A 135 0.17 -10.89 3.53
CA VAL A 135 -0.43 -11.32 4.81
C VAL A 135 -1.96 -11.15 4.84
N ARG A 136 -2.50 -10.51 3.81
CA ARG A 136 -3.93 -10.37 3.48
C ARG A 136 -4.71 -9.45 4.42
N ASP A 137 -4.02 -8.55 5.09
CA ASP A 137 -4.59 -7.43 5.84
C ASP A 137 -4.65 -6.16 4.98
N GLY A 138 -3.98 -6.16 3.83
CA GLY A 138 -3.92 -5.03 2.92
C GLY A 138 -2.93 -3.98 3.40
N ILE A 139 -2.66 -3.00 2.54
CA ILE A 139 -1.66 -1.97 2.84
C ILE A 139 -2.19 -0.86 3.76
N CYS A 140 -3.29 -1.09 4.48
CA CYS A 140 -3.90 -0.04 5.27
C CYS A 140 -4.40 -0.48 6.65
N CYS A 141 -4.51 0.56 7.45
CA CYS A 141 -5.52 0.85 8.43
C CYS A 141 -5.09 0.58 9.88
N ASN A 142 -4.73 -0.66 10.19
CA ASN A 142 -4.33 -1.03 11.55
C ASN A 142 -2.81 -1.06 11.74
N TYR A 143 -2.06 -1.37 10.68
CA TYR A 143 -0.61 -1.53 10.70
C TYR A 143 0.09 -0.51 9.78
N GLY A 144 -0.38 0.73 9.87
CA GLY A 144 0.08 1.81 9.01
C GLY A 144 -1.03 2.42 8.15
N LYS A 145 -0.73 3.56 7.52
CA LYS A 145 -1.66 4.27 6.63
C LYS A 145 -1.12 4.27 5.20
N GLY A 146 -0.84 3.08 4.68
CA GLY A 146 -0.54 2.93 3.27
C GLY A 146 -1.79 3.09 2.41
N GLU A 147 -1.55 3.47 1.17
CA GLU A 147 -2.55 3.75 0.14
C GLU A 147 -1.88 3.76 -1.23
N TYR A 148 -2.67 3.65 -2.29
CA TYR A 148 -2.17 3.88 -3.64
C TYR A 148 -3.14 4.70 -4.47
N SER A 149 -2.60 5.40 -5.47
CA SER A 149 -3.39 6.06 -6.51
C SER A 149 -2.84 5.77 -7.90
N LEU A 150 -3.75 5.75 -8.88
CA LEU A 150 -3.46 5.56 -10.29
C LEU A 150 -3.87 6.79 -11.07
N ALA A 151 -2.98 7.28 -11.94
CA ALA A 151 -3.23 8.42 -12.81
C ALA A 151 -2.87 8.11 -14.27
N LEU A 152 -3.59 8.77 -15.18
CA LEU A 152 -3.27 8.84 -16.61
C LEU A 152 -3.01 10.30 -16.99
N ASN A 153 -1.84 10.61 -17.55
CA ASN A 153 -1.40 11.97 -17.85
C ASN A 153 -1.64 12.94 -16.68
N ASP A 154 -1.16 12.55 -15.49
CA ASP A 154 -1.31 13.28 -14.22
C ASP A 154 -2.75 13.45 -13.71
N GLN A 155 -3.75 12.89 -14.41
CA GLN A 155 -5.13 12.87 -13.95
C GLN A 155 -5.40 11.57 -13.19
N GLU A 156 -5.54 11.69 -11.87
CA GLU A 156 -5.94 10.58 -11.01
C GLU A 156 -7.33 10.05 -11.40
N PHE A 157 -7.45 8.73 -11.51
CA PHE A 157 -8.71 8.05 -11.85
C PHE A 157 -9.10 6.96 -10.84
N HIS A 158 -8.19 6.56 -9.95
CA HIS A 158 -8.46 5.54 -8.95
C HIS A 158 -7.58 5.72 -7.71
N THR A 159 -8.13 5.38 -6.55
CA THR A 159 -7.41 5.28 -5.28
C THR A 159 -7.83 4.02 -4.53
N GLY A 160 -6.91 3.44 -3.78
CA GLY A 160 -7.14 2.20 -3.05
C GLY A 160 -6.18 2.00 -1.89
N GLY A 161 -6.21 0.80 -1.31
CA GLY A 161 -5.36 0.42 -0.18
C GLY A 161 -6.07 -0.40 0.88
N ALA A 162 -7.38 -0.18 1.04
CA ALA A 162 -8.25 -0.98 1.91
C ALA A 162 -8.76 -2.23 1.20
N PHE A 163 -7.89 -3.21 1.03
CA PHE A 163 -8.20 -4.55 0.53
C PHE A 163 -7.65 -5.62 1.47
N LYS A 164 -7.95 -6.90 1.24
CA LYS A 164 -7.33 -8.00 1.99
C LYS A 164 -6.10 -8.50 1.25
N ARG A 165 -6.29 -9.50 0.39
CA ARG A 165 -5.20 -10.12 -0.38
C ARG A 165 -4.81 -9.35 -1.65
N LYS A 166 -5.79 -8.74 -2.33
CA LYS A 166 -5.58 -8.06 -3.62
C LYS A 166 -6.73 -7.11 -3.93
N GLU A 167 -6.43 -6.11 -4.75
CA GLU A 167 -7.39 -5.21 -5.39
C GLU A 167 -7.03 -5.11 -6.88
N GLN A 168 -8.03 -5.01 -7.75
CA GLN A 168 -7.84 -4.90 -9.19
C GLN A 168 -8.65 -3.73 -9.73
N THR A 169 -8.03 -2.98 -10.64
CA THR A 169 -8.69 -1.94 -11.43
C THR A 169 -8.47 -2.21 -12.91
N THR A 170 -9.55 -2.21 -13.67
CA THR A 170 -9.51 -2.28 -15.14
C THR A 170 -9.79 -0.88 -15.69
N PHE A 171 -8.97 -0.43 -16.64
CA PHE A 171 -9.14 0.88 -17.27
C PHE A 171 -8.75 0.83 -18.74
N THR A 172 -9.29 1.76 -19.53
CA THR A 172 -8.95 1.91 -20.94
C THR A 172 -8.31 3.26 -21.17
N THR A 173 -7.15 3.30 -21.81
CA THR A 173 -6.51 4.53 -22.27
C THR A 173 -7.28 5.05 -23.49
N ILE A 174 -7.54 6.34 -23.56
CA ILE A 174 -8.17 6.98 -24.72
C ILE A 174 -7.19 7.97 -25.32
N SER A 175 -7.02 7.94 -26.64
CA SER A 175 -6.26 8.97 -27.35
C SER A 175 -7.01 10.28 -27.25
N SER A 176 -6.38 11.32 -26.70
CA SER A 176 -7.00 12.64 -26.55
C SER A 176 -7.01 13.47 -27.84
N TYR A 177 -7.13 12.84 -29.01
CA TYR A 177 -7.12 13.53 -30.31
C TYR A 177 -8.40 13.28 -31.13
N SER A 178 -9.46 14.06 -30.85
CA SER A 178 -10.09 15.00 -31.81
C SER A 178 -11.45 15.51 -31.30
N ASP A 179 -11.66 16.82 -31.50
CA ASP A 179 -12.89 17.60 -31.46
C ASP A 179 -13.50 18.10 -30.11
N THR A 180 -13.38 19.41 -29.94
CA THR A 180 -14.20 20.36 -29.16
C THR A 180 -14.73 19.96 -27.76
N ASN A 181 -14.11 20.56 -26.75
CA ASN A 181 -14.74 21.04 -25.52
C ASN A 181 -15.45 20.01 -24.61
N THR A 182 -15.01 18.75 -24.60
CA THR A 182 -15.46 17.77 -23.60
C THR A 182 -14.25 17.21 -22.86
N PRO A 183 -14.19 17.29 -21.51
CA PRO A 183 -13.10 16.67 -20.77
C PRO A 183 -13.10 15.14 -20.98
N PRO A 184 -11.92 14.50 -21.03
CA PRO A 184 -11.81 13.06 -21.25
C PRO A 184 -12.62 12.29 -20.20
N ARG A 185 -13.58 11.49 -20.66
CA ARG A 185 -14.38 10.61 -19.80
C ARG A 185 -13.68 9.26 -19.72
N ILE A 186 -13.04 9.00 -18.59
CA ILE A 186 -12.50 7.69 -18.26
C ILE A 186 -13.67 6.79 -17.88
N GLU A 187 -13.89 5.70 -18.62
CA GLU A 187 -14.82 4.65 -18.23
C GLU A 187 -14.08 3.67 -17.30
N VAL A 188 -14.20 3.92 -15.99
CA VAL A 188 -13.69 3.01 -14.96
C VAL A 188 -14.81 2.01 -14.64
N ASP A 189 -14.62 0.75 -15.02
CA ASP A 189 -15.43 -0.34 -14.47
C ASP A 189 -14.82 -0.70 -13.10
N THR A 190 -15.29 -0.01 -12.06
CA THR A 190 -14.98 -0.41 -10.69
C THR A 190 -15.86 -1.59 -10.33
N GLU A 191 -15.27 -2.79 -10.26
CA GLU A 191 -15.93 -3.94 -9.66
C GLU A 191 -16.27 -3.58 -8.18
N PRO A 192 -17.51 -3.78 -7.72
CA PRO A 192 -17.92 -3.34 -6.38
C PRO A 192 -17.09 -4.06 -5.30
N LYS A 193 -16.68 -3.30 -4.27
CA LYS A 193 -15.98 -3.82 -3.09
C LYS A 193 -16.82 -4.92 -2.42
N GLY A 194 -16.52 -6.16 -2.76
CA GLY A 194 -17.19 -7.36 -2.24
C GLY A 194 -16.86 -7.59 -0.78
N GLY A 195 -17.68 -7.04 0.12
CA GLY A 195 -17.76 -7.44 1.52
C GLY A 195 -18.55 -8.74 1.69
N ASN A 196 -17.83 -9.84 1.86
CA ASN A 196 -18.11 -11.01 2.72
C ASN A 196 -19.53 -11.63 2.75
N ILE A 197 -19.70 -12.81 2.13
CA ILE A 197 -20.29 -13.97 2.84
C ILE A 197 -19.51 -15.25 2.54
N ASP A 198 -19.24 -15.95 3.64
CA ASP A 198 -18.78 -17.32 3.85
C ASP A 198 -19.54 -18.37 3.02
N SER A 199 -18.80 -19.32 2.42
CA SER A 199 -19.14 -20.76 2.31
C SER A 199 -18.22 -21.46 1.31
N THR A 200 -17.33 -22.30 1.84
CA THR A 200 -16.79 -23.55 1.31
C THR A 200 -17.13 -23.94 -0.15
N SER A 201 -16.12 -24.04 -1.00
CA SER A 201 -15.98 -25.17 -1.92
C SER A 201 -14.50 -25.53 -2.08
N GLU A 202 -14.22 -26.77 -1.72
CA GLU A 202 -13.02 -27.52 -2.03
C GLU A 202 -12.99 -27.72 -3.55
N ASP A 203 -11.91 -27.33 -4.22
CA ASP A 203 -11.56 -27.78 -5.58
C ASP A 203 -10.05 -27.53 -5.71
N GLU A 204 -9.18 -28.42 -6.14
CA GLU A 204 -9.15 -29.87 -6.31
C GLU A 204 -7.64 -30.18 -6.29
N GLU A 205 -7.27 -31.42 -5.95
CA GLU A 205 -5.89 -31.87 -5.96
C GLU A 205 -5.31 -31.88 -7.38
N ASP A 206 -4.19 -31.19 -7.59
CA ASP A 206 -3.39 -31.34 -8.81
C ASP A 206 -2.49 -32.58 -8.64
N SER A 207 -3.08 -33.74 -8.95
CA SER A 207 -2.35 -34.99 -9.20
C SER A 207 -1.92 -35.02 -10.66
N THR A 208 -0.66 -34.71 -10.95
CA THR A 208 -0.06 -35.06 -12.25
C THR A 208 0.82 -36.30 -12.08
N SER A 209 0.37 -37.37 -12.71
CA SER A 209 1.02 -38.66 -12.91
C SER A 209 2.38 -38.52 -13.62
N GLU A 210 3.39 -39.19 -13.08
CA GLU A 210 4.62 -39.53 -13.78
C GLU A 210 4.32 -40.70 -14.72
N ASP A 211 4.30 -40.47 -16.03
CA ASP A 211 4.27 -41.54 -17.03
C ASP A 211 5.69 -42.05 -17.30
N GLU A 212 5.81 -43.37 -17.24
CA GLU A 212 7.01 -44.18 -17.37
C GLU A 212 7.60 -44.13 -18.80
N GLU A 213 8.92 -43.95 -18.91
CA GLU A 213 9.72 -44.41 -20.06
C GLU A 213 10.98 -45.12 -19.55
N GLU A 214 10.95 -46.46 -19.49
CA GLU A 214 12.14 -47.31 -19.66
C GLU A 214 11.69 -48.76 -19.98
N ASP A 215 11.94 -49.25 -21.20
CA ASP A 215 12.73 -50.48 -21.47
C ASP A 215 12.64 -50.87 -22.98
N SER A 216 13.78 -50.83 -23.69
CA SER A 216 14.06 -51.55 -24.94
C SER A 216 15.57 -51.67 -25.13
#